data_AF-A0A368T294-F1
#
_entry.id   AF-A0A368T294-F1
#
_cell.length_a   1.000
_cell.length_b   1.000
_cell.length_c   1.000
_cell.angle_alpha   90.00
_cell.angle_beta   90.00
_cell.angle_gamma   90.00
#
_symmetry.space_group_name_H-M   'P 1'
#
loop_
_entity.id
_entity.type
_entity.pdbx_description
1 polymer ?
#
loop_
_entity_poly.entity_id
_entity_poly.type
_entity_poly.pdbx_seq_one_letter_code
_entity_poly.pdbx_strand_id
1 'polypeptide(L)'
;AVADLYRAWYTDRGLPADRLLAESFLLLDPWQALRTGSVPYWSVFGTETARAGLAAYLDGTDPYDEIRVLLFNHGTDSIGLASAADWGRTAERARKTGVLTGVDPAAYPRDFASLVRSHRGLRAIRARYPMPLPLDAETAAAAVSAREGVDWRRLR
;
A
#
# COMPACT_ATOMS: atom_id res chain seq x y z
N ALA A 1 5.09 3.89 9.88
CA ALA A 1 6.49 3.45 9.77
C ALA A 1 6.87 3.36 8.31
N VAL A 2 6.58 2.27 7.59
CA VAL A 2 6.98 2.15 6.18
C VAL A 2 6.35 3.26 5.31
N ALA A 3 5.03 3.44 5.36
CA ALA A 3 4.38 4.50 4.60
C ALA A 3 4.93 5.89 4.96
N ASP A 4 5.09 6.19 6.25
CA ASP A 4 5.64 7.48 6.71
C ASP A 4 7.09 7.71 6.27
N LEU A 5 7.92 6.68 6.33
CA LEU A 5 9.31 6.69 5.85
C LEU A 5 9.37 7.03 4.36
N TYR A 6 8.55 6.38 3.53
CA TYR A 6 8.52 6.66 2.10
C TYR A 6 7.92 8.03 1.79
N ARG A 7 6.90 8.46 2.55
CA ARG A 7 6.30 9.79 2.39
C ARG A 7 7.30 10.90 2.70
N ALA A 8 8.04 10.77 3.80
CA ALA A 8 9.12 11.70 4.16
C ALA A 8 10.24 11.67 3.11
N TRP A 9 10.69 10.48 2.72
CA TRP A 9 11.75 10.31 1.73
C TRP A 9 11.41 10.89 0.37
N TYR A 10 10.16 10.78 -0.09
CA TYR A 10 9.70 11.42 -1.32
C TYR A 10 9.63 12.94 -1.18
N THR A 11 9.14 13.43 -0.04
CA THR A 11 9.03 14.88 0.25
C THR A 11 10.42 15.54 0.22
N ASP A 12 11.42 14.94 0.86
CA ASP A 12 12.81 15.43 0.88
C ASP A 12 13.43 15.52 -0.53
N ARG A 13 12.89 14.75 -1.47
CA ARG A 13 13.33 14.70 -2.88
C ARG A 13 12.47 15.56 -3.81
N GLY A 14 11.51 16.32 -3.26
CA GLY A 14 10.58 17.13 -4.04
C GLY A 14 9.61 16.30 -4.90
N LEU A 15 9.38 15.03 -4.56
CA LEU A 15 8.42 14.18 -5.25
C LEU A 15 7.03 14.29 -4.60
N PRO A 16 5.95 14.24 -5.39
CA PRO A 16 4.61 14.10 -4.83
C PRO A 16 4.49 12.83 -3.99
N ALA A 17 4.04 13.00 -2.75
CA ALA A 17 3.83 11.93 -1.78
C ALA A 17 2.35 11.81 -1.39
N ASP A 18 1.47 12.02 -2.39
CA ASP A 18 0.02 12.16 -2.28
C ASP A 18 -0.75 10.94 -2.81
N ARG A 19 -0.05 9.93 -3.33
CA ARG A 19 -0.61 8.64 -3.73
C ARG A 19 -0.21 7.54 -2.76
N LEU A 20 -1.18 6.90 -2.11
CA LEU A 20 -0.97 5.68 -1.34
C LEU A 20 -1.23 4.45 -2.20
N LEU A 21 -0.36 3.45 -2.10
CA LEU A 21 -0.55 2.12 -2.63
C LEU A 21 -0.58 1.12 -1.48
N ALA A 22 -1.78 0.68 -1.11
CA ALA A 22 -1.98 -0.38 -0.14
C ALA A 22 -1.89 -1.74 -0.83
N GLU A 23 -0.98 -2.57 -0.36
CA GLU A 23 -0.62 -3.85 -0.97
C GLU A 23 -0.83 -4.97 0.05
N SER A 24 -1.31 -6.13 -0.40
CA SER A 24 -1.59 -7.28 0.46
C SER A 24 -0.75 -8.50 0.09
N PHE A 25 -0.11 -9.09 1.09
CA PHE A 25 0.64 -10.34 1.00
C PHE A 25 1.65 -10.37 -0.17
N LEU A 26 1.53 -11.35 -1.07
CA LEU A 26 2.40 -11.54 -2.23
C LEU A 26 2.10 -10.58 -3.39
N LEU A 27 0.98 -9.82 -3.37
CA LEU A 27 0.76 -8.74 -4.35
C LEU A 27 1.49 -7.47 -3.93
N LEU A 28 2.82 -7.54 -3.88
CA LEU A 28 3.67 -6.36 -3.78
C LEU A 28 4.24 -6.06 -5.18
N ASP A 29 4.25 -4.78 -5.56
CA ASP A 29 4.96 -4.27 -6.73
C ASP A 29 5.82 -3.05 -6.33
N PRO A 30 6.90 -3.26 -5.55
CA PRO A 30 7.77 -2.17 -5.08
C PRO A 30 8.38 -1.37 -6.24
N TRP A 31 8.61 -2.01 -7.39
CA TRP A 31 9.11 -1.32 -8.57
C TRP A 31 8.09 -0.30 -9.08
N GLN A 32 6.82 -0.70 -9.25
CA GLN A 32 5.79 0.25 -9.66
C GLN A 32 5.59 1.31 -8.59
N ALA A 33 5.52 0.95 -7.31
CA ALA A 33 5.38 1.91 -6.22
C ALA A 33 6.42 3.04 -6.31
N LEU A 34 7.69 2.68 -6.50
CA LEU A 34 8.78 3.66 -6.69
C LEU A 34 8.63 4.43 -8.01
N ARG A 35 8.39 3.75 -9.12
CA ARG A 35 8.32 4.39 -10.44
C ARG A 35 7.15 5.36 -10.54
N THR A 36 6.07 5.16 -9.79
CA THR A 36 4.88 6.04 -9.78
C THR A 36 4.86 7.01 -8.59
N GLY A 37 5.89 7.01 -7.73
CA GLY A 37 5.92 7.84 -6.52
C GLY A 37 4.79 7.51 -5.55
N SER A 38 4.35 6.26 -5.53
CA SER A 38 3.32 5.79 -4.59
C SER A 38 3.96 5.45 -3.27
N VAL A 39 3.38 5.96 -2.20
CA VAL A 39 3.74 5.61 -0.82
C VAL A 39 3.22 4.19 -0.56
N PRO A 40 4.08 3.20 -0.29
CA PRO A 40 3.65 1.85 -0.02
C PRO A 40 3.07 1.72 1.39
N TYR A 41 1.94 1.03 1.50
CA TYR A 41 1.41 0.51 2.74
C TYR A 41 1.25 -1.00 2.61
N TRP A 42 1.99 -1.76 3.42
CA TRP A 42 1.96 -3.22 3.36
C TRP A 42 1.03 -3.78 4.42
N SER A 43 0.12 -4.62 3.97
CA SER A 43 -0.82 -5.39 4.78
C SER A 43 -0.55 -6.88 4.60
N VAL A 44 -0.76 -7.67 5.65
CA VAL A 44 -0.46 -9.11 5.60
C VAL A 44 -1.46 -9.85 4.72
N PHE A 45 -2.77 -9.59 4.87
CA PHE A 45 -3.85 -10.22 4.11
C PHE A 45 -5.04 -9.25 3.98
N GLY A 46 -6.03 -9.62 3.16
CA GLY A 46 -7.30 -8.87 3.01
C GLY A 46 -8.25 -8.96 4.21
N THR A 47 -7.75 -9.12 5.44
CA THR A 47 -8.56 -9.27 6.65
C THR A 47 -9.10 -7.94 7.16
N GLU A 48 -10.14 -8.00 7.98
CA GLU A 48 -10.72 -6.84 8.66
C GLU A 48 -9.72 -6.17 9.60
N THR A 49 -8.88 -6.94 10.31
CA THR A 49 -7.78 -6.38 11.11
C THR A 49 -6.80 -5.58 10.26
N ALA A 50 -6.42 -6.08 9.09
CA ALA A 50 -5.52 -5.38 8.18
C ALA A 50 -6.17 -4.10 7.62
N ARG A 51 -7.44 -4.17 7.25
CA ARG A 51 -8.22 -3.02 6.79
C ARG A 51 -8.37 -1.96 7.87
N ALA A 52 -8.69 -2.36 9.10
CA ALA A 52 -8.77 -1.47 10.25
C ALA A 52 -7.43 -0.81 10.55
N GLY A 53 -6.31 -1.54 10.41
CA GLY A 53 -4.96 -0.98 10.50
C GLY A 53 -4.68 0.10 9.45
N LEU A 54 -5.17 -0.08 8.22
CA LEU A 54 -5.07 0.94 7.18
C LEU A 54 -5.97 2.15 7.50
N ALA A 55 -7.19 1.92 7.96
CA ALA A 55 -8.09 3.00 8.36
C ALA A 55 -7.50 3.85 9.50
N ALA A 56 -7.00 3.21 10.56
CA ALA A 56 -6.34 3.89 11.67
C ALA A 56 -5.09 4.66 11.22
N TYR A 57 -4.32 4.12 10.27
CA TYR A 57 -3.21 4.85 9.66
C TYR A 57 -3.67 6.12 8.94
N LEU A 58 -4.75 6.01 8.15
CA LEU A 58 -5.33 7.13 7.42
C LEU A 58 -5.97 8.18 8.34
N ASP A 59 -6.42 7.81 9.54
CA ASP A 59 -6.95 8.74 10.55
C ASP A 59 -5.85 9.62 11.16
N GLY A 60 -4.61 9.13 11.20
CA GLY A 60 -3.48 9.80 11.84
C GLY A 60 -2.48 10.46 10.89
N THR A 61 -2.80 10.59 9.60
CA THR A 61 -1.86 11.11 8.59
C THR A 61 -2.52 12.14 7.68
N ASP A 62 -1.71 12.97 7.02
CA ASP A 62 -2.23 13.94 6.05
C ASP A 62 -2.98 13.21 4.92
N PRO A 63 -4.11 13.76 4.42
CA PRO A 63 -4.88 13.10 3.38
C PRO A 63 -4.07 12.79 2.11
N TYR A 64 -4.39 11.66 1.49
CA TYR A 64 -3.88 11.29 0.17
C TYR A 64 -4.85 11.77 -0.91
N ASP A 65 -4.34 12.22 -2.05
CA ASP A 65 -5.14 12.50 -3.24
C ASP A 65 -5.64 11.22 -3.89
N GLU A 66 -4.82 10.19 -3.86
CA GLU A 66 -5.11 8.91 -4.51
C GLU A 66 -4.80 7.76 -3.55
N ILE A 67 -5.74 6.84 -3.39
CA ILE A 67 -5.55 5.59 -2.64
C ILE A 67 -5.89 4.43 -3.56
N ARG A 68 -4.89 3.59 -3.83
CA ARG A 68 -5.05 2.35 -4.58
C ARG A 68 -4.87 1.17 -3.63
N VAL A 69 -5.78 0.21 -3.70
CA VAL A 69 -5.70 -1.01 -2.90
C VAL A 69 -5.54 -2.22 -3.82
N LEU A 70 -4.53 -3.03 -3.58
CA LEU A 70 -4.35 -4.36 -4.16
C LEU A 70 -4.72 -5.39 -3.12
N LEU A 71 -5.61 -6.33 -3.47
CA LEU A 71 -6.05 -7.38 -2.56
C LEU A 71 -5.57 -8.74 -3.05
N PHE A 72 -4.94 -9.49 -2.15
CA PHE A 72 -4.58 -10.89 -2.39
C PHE A 72 -5.82 -11.78 -2.30
N ASN A 73 -6.08 -12.51 -3.39
CA ASN A 73 -7.17 -13.46 -3.52
C ASN A 73 -6.72 -14.85 -3.06
N HIS A 74 -7.25 -15.31 -1.93
CA HIS A 74 -6.92 -16.61 -1.34
C HIS A 74 -7.99 -17.68 -1.59
N GLY A 75 -9.02 -17.37 -2.38
CA GLY A 75 -9.94 -18.34 -2.96
C GLY A 75 -11.11 -18.80 -2.08
N THR A 76 -11.15 -18.42 -0.81
CA THR A 76 -12.23 -18.84 0.10
C THR A 76 -12.73 -17.68 0.92
N ASP A 77 -14.01 -17.72 1.28
CA ASP A 77 -14.54 -16.86 2.33
C ASP A 77 -14.02 -17.42 3.66
N SER A 78 -13.31 -16.59 4.44
CA SER A 78 -12.72 -16.97 5.72
C SER A 78 -13.25 -16.08 6.83
N ILE A 79 -13.25 -16.59 8.06
CA ILE A 79 -13.58 -15.76 9.23
C ILE A 79 -12.59 -14.59 9.30
N GLY A 80 -13.10 -13.37 9.48
CA GLY A 80 -12.30 -12.15 9.56
C GLY A 80 -11.85 -11.59 8.20
N LEU A 81 -12.30 -12.15 7.07
CA LEU A 81 -12.13 -11.53 5.75
C LEU A 81 -12.91 -10.22 5.67
N ALA A 82 -12.26 -9.12 5.29
CA ALA A 82 -12.96 -7.89 4.93
C ALA A 82 -13.50 -7.99 3.51
N SER A 83 -14.73 -7.54 3.28
CA SER A 83 -15.32 -7.58 1.95
C SER A 83 -14.66 -6.59 1.00
N ALA A 84 -14.78 -6.82 -0.31
CA ALA A 84 -14.33 -5.85 -1.31
C ALA A 84 -15.02 -4.48 -1.12
N ALA A 85 -16.28 -4.46 -0.67
CA ALA A 85 -16.98 -3.21 -0.37
C ALA A 85 -16.34 -2.45 0.81
N ASP A 86 -15.87 -3.15 1.85
CA ASP A 86 -15.21 -2.52 3.01
C ASP A 86 -13.87 -1.91 2.63
N TRP A 87 -13.09 -2.63 1.82
CA TRP A 87 -11.85 -2.11 1.23
C TRP A 87 -12.11 -0.93 0.30
N GLY A 88 -13.19 -0.99 -0.50
CA GLY A 88 -13.63 0.11 -1.35
C GLY A 88 -13.89 1.38 -0.55
N ARG A 89 -14.68 1.30 0.53
CA ARG A 89 -14.95 2.43 1.44
C ARG A 89 -13.68 2.98 2.10
N THR A 90 -12.70 2.12 2.34
CA THR A 90 -11.41 2.54 2.88
C THR A 90 -10.60 3.31 1.83
N ALA A 91 -10.64 2.88 0.56
CA ALA A 91 -9.99 3.57 -0.54
C ALA A 91 -10.66 4.92 -0.88
N GLU A 92 -11.99 5.02 -0.74
CA GLU A 92 -12.78 6.24 -0.95
C GLU A 92 -12.40 7.40 -0.01
N ARG A 93 -11.59 7.15 1.02
CA ARG A 93 -11.01 8.19 1.87
C ARG A 93 -10.00 9.09 1.14
N ALA A 94 -9.59 8.74 -0.07
CA ALA A 94 -8.76 9.58 -0.93
C ALA A 94 -9.50 10.87 -1.30
N ARG A 95 -8.80 12.00 -1.40
CA ARG A 95 -9.42 13.29 -1.78
C ARG A 95 -9.93 13.31 -3.22
N LYS A 96 -9.30 12.55 -4.13
CA LYS A 96 -9.61 12.58 -5.57
C LYS A 96 -9.95 11.20 -6.14
N THR A 97 -9.18 10.17 -5.81
CA THR A 97 -9.35 8.85 -6.43
C THR A 97 -9.07 7.72 -5.46
N GLY A 98 -10.12 7.00 -5.06
CA GLY A 98 -10.04 5.75 -4.29
C GLY A 98 -10.43 4.57 -5.16
N VAL A 99 -9.60 3.52 -5.25
CA VAL A 99 -9.93 2.37 -6.12
C VAL A 99 -9.28 1.07 -5.67
N LEU A 100 -10.01 -0.04 -5.83
CA LEU A 100 -9.44 -1.39 -5.81
C LEU A 100 -8.80 -1.67 -7.18
N THR A 101 -7.48 -1.65 -7.25
CA THR A 101 -6.77 -1.74 -8.53
C THR A 101 -6.69 -3.20 -8.99
N GLY A 102 -7.35 -3.51 -10.10
CA GLY A 102 -7.30 -4.83 -10.74
C GLY A 102 -8.21 -5.90 -10.11
N VAL A 103 -8.92 -5.57 -9.03
CA VAL A 103 -9.83 -6.46 -8.31
C VAL A 103 -11.23 -6.40 -8.93
N ASP A 104 -11.85 -7.55 -9.15
CA ASP A 104 -13.29 -7.71 -9.39
C ASP A 104 -14.01 -7.90 -8.05
N PRO A 105 -14.78 -6.91 -7.56
CA PRO A 105 -15.46 -7.00 -6.27
C PRO A 105 -16.48 -8.15 -6.19
N ALA A 106 -17.07 -8.56 -7.31
CA ALA A 106 -18.08 -9.62 -7.33
C ALA A 106 -17.44 -11.02 -7.25
N ALA A 107 -16.19 -11.16 -7.67
CA ALA A 107 -15.46 -12.41 -7.65
C ALA A 107 -14.50 -12.54 -6.45
N TYR A 108 -14.20 -11.44 -5.73
CA TYR A 108 -13.38 -11.47 -4.52
C TYR A 108 -14.00 -12.39 -3.44
N PRO A 109 -13.23 -13.26 -2.74
CA PRO A 109 -11.76 -13.42 -2.75
C PRO A 109 -11.24 -14.50 -3.73
N ARG A 110 -12.06 -14.92 -4.71
CA ARG A 110 -11.75 -15.92 -5.75
C ARG A 110 -11.25 -15.30 -7.05
N ASP A 111 -10.98 -14.00 -7.06
CA ASP A 111 -10.59 -13.25 -8.25
C ASP A 111 -9.09 -13.42 -8.60
N PHE A 112 -8.67 -14.62 -8.99
CA PHE A 112 -7.26 -14.87 -9.30
C PHE A 112 -6.72 -14.06 -10.50
N ALA A 113 -7.60 -13.59 -11.38
CA ALA A 113 -7.22 -12.73 -12.48
C ALA A 113 -6.72 -11.34 -12.01
N SER A 114 -6.97 -10.97 -10.74
CA SER A 114 -6.41 -9.76 -10.14
C SER A 114 -4.89 -9.74 -10.18
N LEU A 115 -4.21 -10.90 -10.08
CA LEU A 115 -2.74 -10.98 -10.11
C LEU A 115 -2.14 -10.32 -11.36
N VAL A 116 -2.80 -10.50 -12.51
CA VAL A 116 -2.38 -9.91 -13.78
C VAL A 116 -2.95 -8.49 -13.95
N ARG A 117 -4.21 -8.27 -13.57
CA ARG A 117 -4.87 -6.97 -13.75
C ARG A 117 -4.29 -5.88 -12.85
N SER A 118 -3.89 -6.22 -11.63
CA SER A 118 -3.22 -5.31 -10.69
C SER A 118 -1.98 -4.69 -11.31
N HIS A 119 -1.08 -5.52 -11.83
CA HIS A 119 0.15 -5.05 -12.49
C HIS A 119 -0.16 -4.18 -13.71
N ARG A 120 -1.15 -4.55 -14.54
CA ARG A 120 -1.59 -3.71 -15.68
C ARG A 120 -2.14 -2.37 -15.22
N GLY A 121 -2.93 -2.36 -14.15
CA GLY A 121 -3.48 -1.15 -13.54
C GLY A 121 -2.39 -0.20 -13.06
N LEU A 122 -1.37 -0.71 -12.37
CA LEU A 122 -0.21 0.09 -11.95
C LEU A 122 0.62 0.60 -13.14
N ARG A 123 0.78 -0.23 -14.18
CA ARG A 123 1.44 0.20 -15.42
C ARG A 123 0.70 1.32 -16.15
N ALA A 124 -0.61 1.48 -15.95
CA ALA A 124 -1.38 2.55 -16.58
C ALA A 124 -1.24 3.91 -15.87
N ILE A 125 -0.63 3.98 -14.68
CA ILE A 125 -0.41 5.25 -13.97
C ILE A 125 0.55 6.14 -14.77
N ARG A 126 0.08 7.33 -15.15
CA ARG A 126 0.80 8.26 -16.04
C ARG A 126 1.98 8.96 -15.36
N ALA A 127 1.84 9.30 -14.08
CA ALA A 127 2.92 9.94 -13.32
C ALA A 127 4.06 8.94 -13.12
N ARG A 128 5.27 9.29 -13.59
CA ARG A 128 6.44 8.41 -13.57
C ARG A 128 7.70 9.19 -13.17
N TYR A 129 8.39 8.75 -12.11
CA TYR A 129 9.65 9.36 -11.60
C TYR A 129 10.88 8.44 -11.73
N PRO A 130 12.06 8.95 -12.11
CA PRO A 130 13.27 8.15 -12.22
C PRO A 130 13.47 7.27 -10.98
N MET A 131 14.01 6.07 -11.17
CA MET A 131 14.26 5.18 -10.04
C MET A 131 15.18 5.89 -9.03
N PRO A 132 14.83 5.89 -7.74
CA PRO A 132 15.65 6.54 -6.74
C PRO A 132 16.95 5.76 -6.52
N LEU A 133 17.97 6.46 -6.00
CA LEU A 133 19.07 5.78 -5.32
C LEU A 133 18.53 4.94 -4.16
N PRO A 134 19.23 3.87 -3.77
CA PRO A 134 18.82 3.04 -2.64
C PRO A 134 18.56 3.88 -1.39
N LEU A 135 17.50 3.51 -0.64
CA LEU A 135 17.25 4.07 0.67
C LEU A 135 18.36 3.61 1.63
N ASP A 136 18.93 4.55 2.37
CA ASP A 136 19.94 4.27 3.37
C ASP A 136 19.39 3.36 4.48
N ALA A 137 20.15 2.32 4.82
CA ALA A 137 19.70 1.27 5.73
C ALA A 137 19.56 1.78 7.17
N GLU A 138 20.43 2.68 7.62
CA GLU A 138 20.37 3.26 8.97
C GLU A 138 19.15 4.19 9.10
N THR A 139 18.86 4.98 8.06
CA THR A 139 17.65 5.80 7.98
C THR A 139 16.39 4.93 8.04
N ALA A 140 16.35 3.84 7.27
CA ALA A 140 15.23 2.91 7.28
C ALA A 140 15.08 2.22 8.65
N ALA A 141 16.18 1.77 9.26
CA ALA A 141 16.18 1.15 10.57
C ALA A 141 15.65 2.10 11.64
N ALA A 142 16.16 3.33 11.70
CA ALA A 142 15.71 4.35 12.65
C ALA A 142 14.20 4.62 12.55
N ALA A 143 13.67 4.73 11.33
CA ALA A 143 12.25 4.98 11.10
C ALA A 143 11.35 3.79 11.52
N VAL A 144 11.82 2.56 11.37
CA VAL A 144 11.05 1.37 11.75
C VAL A 144 11.17 1.10 13.25
N SER A 145 12.34 1.28 13.84
CA SER A 145 12.60 1.13 15.28
C SER A 145 11.94 2.19 16.15
N ALA A 146 11.51 3.32 15.57
CA ALA A 146 10.69 4.30 16.28
C ALA A 146 9.29 3.76 16.63
N ARG A 147 8.88 2.59 16.12
CA ARG A 147 7.62 1.95 16.51
C ARG A 147 7.80 1.03 17.70
N GLU A 148 6.84 1.13 18.62
CA GLU A 148 6.70 0.17 19.71
C GLU A 148 6.61 -1.26 19.17
N GLY A 149 7.29 -2.18 19.87
CA GLY A 149 7.29 -3.61 19.51
C GLY A 149 8.28 -4.01 18.41
N VAL A 150 9.10 -3.08 17.89
CA VAL A 150 10.16 -3.39 16.92
C VAL A 150 11.53 -3.32 17.60
N ASP A 151 12.22 -4.46 17.68
CA ASP A 151 13.65 -4.54 18.04
C ASP A 151 14.46 -4.81 16.77
N TRP A 152 15.26 -3.83 16.35
CA TRP A 152 16.16 -3.97 15.20
C TRP A 152 17.58 -4.24 15.67
N ARG A 153 18.18 -5.32 15.15
CA ARG A 153 19.56 -5.70 15.46
C ARG A 153 20.33 -5.89 14.18
N ARG A 154 21.42 -5.13 14.02
CA ARG A 154 22.39 -5.35 12.95
C ARG A 154 23.15 -6.64 13.25
N LEU A 155 23.05 -7.62 12.35
CA LEU A 155 23.88 -8.82 12.41
C LEU A 155 25.32 -8.40 12.07
N ARG A 156 26.26 -8.78 12.95
CA ARG A 156 27.70 -8.56 12.78
C ARG A 156 28.28 -9.59 11.83
#